data_AF-A0A9D7QHY8-F1
#
_entry.id   AF-A0A9D7QHY8-F1
#
_cell.length_a   1.000
_cell.length_b   1.000
_cell.length_c   1.000
_cell.angle_alpha   90.00
_cell.angle_beta   90.00
_cell.angle_gamma   90.00
#
_symmetry.space_group_name_H-M   'P 1'
#
loop_
_entity.id
_entity.type
_entity.pdbx_description
1 polymer ?
#
loop_
_entity_poly.entity_id
_entity_poly.type
_entity_poly.pdbx_seq_one_letter_code
_entity_poly.pdbx_strand_id
1 'polypeptide(L)'
;MSAPPIASGEGASTRGVATIARTAVTGWKDLLTTLPPVDPGGPLTALPWAFALVGGATAYGVARRWPGAIRALVVPLALLVLAILLGTMAPASLLLHGGVFALVAIGYAAARAARGRPALQSGAGRTTRAVTAAILLGLALGGALVLGPRLPGAESSARTVWRTTLEPPFDVTQFPSPLAGYRRFTEPNPAALFDRPLLNVSGLPAGTPVRIATLDTYDGAVWGAGAPTPTRVRSVRRPGSVAATGVIGTGSAGGAADAAGGSGAGARRVGQQLGVTPAADASTPVPVTVTIPEGGWQDVWLPTAGLVSEIRFAGPRAQGLHDELRFNVATSSGILPSQLLPGDSYEFTAYLPRVDSELPAQLALATAPSDTQSLAFMDARIDQWAGRESDPWRKVLAIAAVLRGTGAYTDGGPPNDFQNAFLPGHSLARVTRFVKAPQLAGNDEQYAATLALMSARVGCRRGGAGRVPRGVGRHQRAGRARVGAGAARRRRMARHPPDAARARP
;
A
#
# COMPACT_ATOMS: atom_id res chain seq x y z
N MET A 1 -13.42 -17.00 35.59
CA MET A 1 -13.72 -16.26 34.34
C MET A 1 -15.19 -15.89 34.36
N SER A 2 -15.50 -14.70 34.85
CA SER A 2 -16.87 -14.17 34.89
C SER A 2 -17.15 -13.48 33.56
N ALA A 3 -18.27 -13.82 32.92
CA ALA A 3 -18.73 -13.21 31.68
C ALA A 3 -18.98 -11.70 31.86
N PRO A 4 -18.74 -10.86 30.83
CA PRO A 4 -19.01 -9.43 30.92
C PRO A 4 -20.53 -9.16 30.95
N PRO A 5 -20.97 -8.08 31.61
CA PRO A 5 -22.39 -7.74 31.69
C PRO A 5 -22.91 -7.28 30.33
N ILE A 6 -24.04 -7.86 29.91
CA ILE A 6 -24.76 -7.51 28.67
C ILE A 6 -25.40 -6.14 28.91
N ALA A 7 -24.83 -5.09 28.29
CA ALA A 7 -25.44 -3.77 28.28
C ALA A 7 -26.79 -3.83 27.55
N SER A 8 -27.82 -3.26 28.17
CA SER A 8 -29.21 -3.14 27.74
C SER A 8 -29.39 -2.85 26.23
N GLY A 9 -30.18 -3.70 25.56
CA GLY A 9 -30.27 -3.84 24.09
C GLY A 9 -30.90 -2.70 23.29
N GLU A 10 -31.43 -1.64 23.91
CA GLU A 10 -32.07 -0.53 23.18
C GLU A 10 -31.04 0.44 22.54
N GLY A 11 -29.89 0.64 23.18
CA GLY A 11 -28.82 1.51 22.64
C GLY A 11 -27.96 0.86 21.56
N ALA A 12 -27.87 -0.47 21.57
CA ALA A 12 -27.11 -1.24 20.57
C ALA A 12 -27.91 -1.42 19.27
N SER A 13 -29.23 -1.65 19.37
CA SER A 13 -30.10 -1.85 18.20
C SER A 13 -30.29 -0.55 17.41
N THR A 14 -30.53 0.58 18.08
CA THR A 14 -30.69 1.89 17.44
C THR A 14 -29.42 2.33 16.70
N ARG A 15 -28.24 2.16 17.31
CA ARG A 15 -26.95 2.39 16.62
C ARG A 15 -26.72 1.43 15.46
N GLY A 16 -27.10 0.16 15.61
CA GLY A 16 -27.00 -0.83 14.54
C GLY A 16 -27.87 -0.46 13.33
N VAL A 17 -29.13 -0.11 13.55
CA VAL A 17 -30.06 0.34 12.50
C VAL A 17 -29.56 1.62 11.83
N ALA A 18 -29.10 2.61 12.60
CA ALA A 18 -28.53 3.83 12.04
C ALA A 18 -27.27 3.56 11.21
N THR A 19 -26.43 2.62 11.64
CA THR A 19 -25.24 2.20 10.90
C THR A 19 -25.63 1.55 9.57
N ILE A 20 -26.56 0.60 9.58
CA ILE A 20 -27.06 -0.06 8.36
C ILE A 20 -27.68 0.96 7.40
N ALA A 21 -28.52 1.87 7.90
CA ALA A 21 -29.14 2.92 7.08
C ALA A 21 -28.08 3.83 6.44
N ARG A 22 -27.06 4.24 7.20
CA ARG A 22 -25.95 5.04 6.68
C ARG A 22 -25.16 4.25 5.64
N THR A 23 -24.83 2.99 5.91
CA THR A 23 -24.10 2.13 4.97
C THR A 23 -24.89 1.91 3.68
N ALA A 24 -26.21 1.77 3.72
CA ALA A 24 -27.03 1.66 2.52
C ALA A 24 -26.92 2.90 1.61
N VAL A 25 -26.71 4.09 2.18
CA VAL A 25 -26.64 5.37 1.44
C VAL A 25 -25.21 5.73 1.04
N THR A 26 -24.23 5.62 1.94
CA THR A 26 -22.84 6.06 1.71
C THR A 26 -21.85 4.91 1.56
N GLY A 27 -22.20 3.71 2.03
CA GLY A 27 -21.29 2.57 2.09
C GLY A 27 -20.82 2.07 0.72
N TRP A 28 -21.59 2.30 -0.34
CA TRP A 28 -21.14 1.95 -1.70
C TRP A 28 -19.91 2.76 -2.13
N LYS A 29 -19.77 4.03 -1.69
CA LYS A 29 -18.56 4.85 -1.94
C LYS A 29 -17.38 4.32 -1.14
N ASP A 30 -17.64 3.95 0.11
CA ASP A 30 -16.64 3.36 0.99
C ASP A 30 -16.12 2.03 0.42
N LEU A 31 -17.02 1.19 -0.10
CA LEU A 31 -16.68 -0.08 -0.74
C LEU A 31 -15.81 0.12 -2.00
N LEU A 32 -16.08 1.18 -2.77
CA LEU A 32 -15.31 1.53 -3.96
C LEU A 32 -13.92 2.11 -3.65
N THR A 33 -13.70 2.61 -2.44
CA THR A 33 -12.43 3.25 -2.03
C THR A 33 -11.62 2.39 -1.05
N THR A 34 -12.22 1.33 -0.50
CA THR A 34 -11.56 0.39 0.42
C THR A 34 -10.93 -0.77 -0.35
N LEU A 35 -9.70 -1.12 0.01
CA LEU A 35 -8.99 -2.27 -0.57
C LEU A 35 -9.60 -3.60 -0.08
N PRO A 36 -9.58 -4.65 -0.92
CA PRO A 36 -9.92 -6.00 -0.48
C PRO A 36 -8.84 -6.60 0.46
N PRO A 37 -9.20 -7.59 1.27
CA PRO A 37 -10.55 -8.02 1.61
C PRO A 37 -11.26 -6.98 2.49
N VAL A 38 -12.59 -7.00 2.46
CA VAL A 38 -13.42 -6.17 3.36
C VAL A 38 -13.71 -6.99 4.61
N ASP A 39 -13.72 -6.35 5.77
CA ASP A 39 -13.94 -7.03 7.05
C ASP A 39 -15.28 -7.75 7.11
N PRO A 40 -15.31 -9.07 7.34
CA PRO A 40 -16.55 -9.84 7.41
C PRO A 40 -17.52 -9.32 8.48
N GLY A 41 -16.99 -8.89 9.62
CA GLY A 41 -17.77 -8.29 10.73
C GLY A 41 -18.05 -6.79 10.56
N GLY A 42 -17.58 -6.17 9.49
CA GLY A 42 -17.72 -4.74 9.25
C GLY A 42 -19.09 -4.35 8.69
N PRO A 43 -19.46 -3.06 8.75
CA PRO A 43 -20.74 -2.57 8.24
C PRO A 43 -20.90 -2.78 6.73
N LEU A 44 -19.79 -2.74 5.97
CA LEU A 44 -19.79 -2.92 4.51
C LEU A 44 -20.31 -4.31 4.07
N THR A 45 -20.25 -5.32 4.94
CA THR A 45 -20.83 -6.66 4.67
C THR A 45 -22.35 -6.61 4.51
N ALA A 46 -23.03 -5.57 5.01
CA ALA A 46 -24.47 -5.39 4.80
C ALA A 46 -24.82 -5.05 3.34
N LEU A 47 -23.88 -4.50 2.55
CA LEU A 47 -24.15 -4.05 1.18
C LEU A 47 -24.56 -5.19 0.22
N PRO A 48 -23.85 -6.33 0.15
CA PRO A 48 -24.30 -7.48 -0.63
C PRO A 48 -25.73 -7.91 -0.30
N TRP A 49 -26.10 -7.93 0.98
CA TRP A 49 -27.46 -8.27 1.43
C TRP A 49 -28.48 -7.22 1.01
N ALA A 50 -28.14 -5.93 1.14
CA ALA A 50 -29.01 -4.84 0.69
C ALA A 50 -29.24 -4.89 -0.83
N PHE A 51 -28.18 -5.10 -1.63
CA PHE A 51 -28.31 -5.26 -3.08
C PHE A 51 -29.13 -6.49 -3.45
N ALA A 52 -28.94 -7.61 -2.76
CA ALA A 52 -29.72 -8.82 -2.97
C ALA A 52 -31.20 -8.62 -2.62
N LEU A 53 -31.50 -7.94 -1.51
CA LEU A 53 -32.87 -7.69 -1.05
C LEU A 53 -33.61 -6.72 -1.99
N VAL A 54 -33.01 -5.57 -2.31
CA VAL A 54 -33.61 -4.58 -3.22
C VAL A 54 -33.74 -5.15 -4.63
N GLY A 55 -32.70 -5.82 -5.11
CA GLY A 55 -32.70 -6.47 -6.41
C GLY A 55 -33.71 -7.61 -6.50
N GLY A 56 -33.80 -8.45 -5.47
CA GLY A 56 -34.77 -9.54 -5.38
C GLY A 56 -36.21 -9.05 -5.33
N ALA A 57 -36.50 -8.04 -4.49
CA ALA A 57 -37.83 -7.43 -4.42
C ALA A 57 -38.25 -6.80 -5.76
N THR A 58 -37.32 -6.13 -6.44
CA THR A 58 -37.56 -5.53 -7.76
C THR A 58 -37.80 -6.61 -8.83
N ALA A 59 -36.96 -7.66 -8.86
CA ALA A 59 -37.12 -8.78 -9.78
C ALA A 59 -38.46 -9.50 -9.57
N TYR A 60 -38.87 -9.69 -8.32
CA TYR A 60 -40.16 -10.26 -7.95
C TYR A 60 -41.34 -9.39 -8.42
N GLY A 61 -41.27 -8.08 -8.18
CA GLY A 61 -42.27 -7.12 -8.65
C GLY A 61 -42.43 -7.13 -10.17
N VAL A 62 -41.32 -7.14 -10.91
CA VAL A 62 -41.31 -7.25 -12.38
C VAL A 62 -41.92 -8.57 -12.82
N ALA A 63 -41.55 -9.69 -12.19
CA ALA A 63 -42.07 -11.01 -12.52
C ALA A 63 -43.60 -11.14 -12.30
N ARG A 64 -44.15 -10.42 -11.30
CA ARG A 64 -45.58 -10.40 -11.00
C ARG A 64 -46.36 -9.47 -11.93
N ARG A 65 -45.79 -8.30 -12.28
CA ARG A 65 -46.46 -7.27 -13.09
C ARG A 65 -46.47 -7.60 -14.57
N TRP A 66 -45.43 -8.29 -15.09
CA TRP A 66 -45.25 -8.52 -16.52
C TRP A 66 -45.17 -10.02 -16.87
N PRO A 67 -45.86 -10.48 -17.93
CA PRO A 67 -45.93 -11.91 -18.27
C PRO A 67 -44.67 -12.49 -18.93
N GLY A 68 -43.70 -11.66 -19.34
CA GLY A 68 -42.50 -12.10 -20.07
C GLY A 68 -41.37 -12.63 -19.18
N ALA A 69 -40.86 -13.82 -19.46
CA ALA A 69 -39.76 -14.45 -18.72
C ALA A 69 -38.45 -13.63 -18.78
N ILE A 70 -38.12 -13.05 -19.93
CA ILE A 70 -36.87 -12.29 -20.13
C ILE A 70 -36.84 -11.01 -19.29
N ARG A 71 -37.99 -10.33 -19.10
CA ARG A 71 -38.05 -9.05 -18.38
C ARG A 71 -37.66 -9.20 -16.91
N ALA A 72 -38.01 -10.31 -16.28
CA ALA A 72 -37.64 -10.59 -14.89
C ALA A 72 -36.15 -10.92 -14.72
N LEU A 73 -35.46 -11.34 -15.79
CA LEU A 73 -34.02 -11.64 -15.77
C LEU A 73 -33.13 -10.40 -15.89
N VAL A 74 -33.68 -9.27 -16.34
CA VAL A 74 -32.93 -8.01 -16.47
C VAL A 74 -32.35 -7.56 -15.12
N VAL A 75 -33.13 -7.66 -14.04
CA VAL A 75 -32.69 -7.23 -12.71
C VAL A 75 -31.58 -8.14 -12.15
N PRO A 76 -31.72 -9.48 -12.12
CA PRO A 76 -30.63 -10.38 -11.74
C PRO A 76 -29.36 -10.21 -12.59
N LEU A 77 -29.51 -9.98 -13.90
CA LEU A 77 -28.38 -9.74 -14.79
C LEU A 77 -27.66 -8.42 -14.43
N ALA A 78 -28.42 -7.35 -14.17
CA ALA A 78 -27.86 -6.08 -13.72
C ALA A 78 -27.13 -6.21 -12.37
N LEU A 79 -27.67 -6.98 -11.42
CA LEU A 79 -27.00 -7.27 -10.15
C LEU A 79 -25.71 -8.08 -10.35
N LEU A 80 -25.70 -9.06 -11.26
CA LEU A 80 -24.50 -9.82 -11.60
C LEU A 80 -23.42 -8.90 -12.18
N VAL A 81 -23.78 -8.02 -13.13
CA VAL A 81 -22.86 -7.02 -13.69
C VAL A 81 -22.34 -6.09 -12.59
N LEU A 82 -23.20 -5.58 -11.71
CA LEU A 82 -22.79 -4.74 -10.59
C LEU A 82 -21.82 -5.47 -9.64
N ALA A 83 -22.10 -6.73 -9.29
CA ALA A 83 -21.22 -7.55 -8.47
C ALA A 83 -19.86 -7.82 -9.15
N ILE A 84 -19.83 -7.96 -10.47
CA ILE A 84 -18.58 -8.10 -11.23
C ILE A 84 -17.77 -6.80 -11.16
N LEU A 85 -18.42 -5.64 -11.36
CA LEU A 85 -17.78 -4.31 -11.40
C LEU A 85 -17.30 -3.83 -10.03
N LEU A 86 -17.99 -4.20 -8.94
CA LEU A 86 -17.59 -3.90 -7.55
C LEU A 86 -16.64 -4.96 -6.95
N GLY A 87 -16.43 -6.08 -7.64
CA GLY A 87 -15.68 -7.24 -7.13
C GLY A 87 -14.16 -7.09 -7.15
N THR A 88 -13.45 -8.22 -7.08
CA THR A 88 -11.98 -8.28 -7.05
C THR A 88 -11.38 -8.59 -8.42
N MET A 89 -10.09 -8.27 -8.66
CA MET A 89 -9.45 -8.65 -9.93
C MET A 89 -9.32 -10.17 -10.10
N ALA A 90 -9.15 -10.90 -8.99
CA ALA A 90 -9.13 -12.36 -8.94
C ALA A 90 -10.49 -12.93 -8.48
N PRO A 91 -11.39 -13.33 -9.40
CA PRO A 91 -12.60 -14.07 -9.03
C PRO A 91 -12.26 -15.47 -8.51
N ALA A 92 -12.99 -15.95 -7.51
CA ALA A 92 -12.82 -17.31 -6.99
C ALA A 92 -13.06 -18.39 -8.06
N SER A 93 -13.99 -18.16 -8.99
CA SER A 93 -14.17 -18.99 -10.20
C SER A 93 -15.14 -18.31 -11.17
N LEU A 94 -14.69 -17.91 -12.36
CA LEU A 94 -15.57 -17.33 -13.39
C LEU A 94 -16.63 -18.33 -13.87
N LEU A 95 -16.23 -19.58 -14.08
CA LEU A 95 -17.10 -20.65 -14.58
C LEU A 95 -18.21 -20.98 -13.60
N LEU A 96 -17.93 -20.97 -12.29
CA LEU A 96 -18.94 -21.25 -11.27
C LEU A 96 -20.01 -20.16 -11.24
N HIS A 97 -19.63 -18.87 -11.21
CA HIS A 97 -20.59 -17.77 -11.11
C HIS A 97 -21.45 -17.66 -12.37
N GLY A 98 -20.83 -17.70 -13.56
CA GLY A 98 -21.57 -17.64 -14.82
C GLY A 98 -22.45 -18.88 -15.05
N GLY A 99 -21.93 -20.07 -14.74
CA GLY A 99 -22.65 -21.33 -14.89
C GLY A 99 -23.87 -21.43 -13.96
N VAL A 100 -23.71 -21.08 -12.68
CA VAL A 100 -24.82 -21.07 -11.72
C VAL A 100 -25.89 -20.07 -12.15
N PHE A 101 -25.51 -18.86 -12.56
CA PHE A 101 -26.46 -17.87 -13.05
C PHE A 101 -27.22 -18.38 -14.28
N ALA A 102 -26.54 -18.97 -15.26
CA ALA A 102 -27.15 -19.53 -16.46
C ALA A 102 -28.15 -20.64 -16.12
N LEU A 103 -27.79 -21.56 -15.22
CA LEU A 103 -28.67 -22.65 -14.78
C LEU A 103 -29.95 -22.11 -14.12
N VAL A 104 -29.83 -21.14 -13.23
CA VAL A 104 -30.98 -20.52 -12.56
C VAL A 104 -31.85 -19.75 -13.56
N ALA A 105 -31.26 -18.99 -14.47
CA ALA A 105 -31.98 -18.21 -15.47
C ALA A 105 -32.77 -19.11 -16.44
N ILE A 106 -32.14 -20.19 -16.92
CA ILE A 106 -32.77 -21.17 -17.83
C ILE A 106 -33.88 -21.92 -17.10
N GLY A 107 -33.64 -22.37 -15.86
CA GLY A 107 -34.65 -23.02 -15.03
C GLY A 107 -35.87 -22.13 -14.78
N TYR A 108 -35.64 -20.84 -14.48
CA TYR A 108 -36.71 -19.85 -14.32
C TYR A 108 -37.51 -19.65 -15.61
N ALA A 109 -36.82 -19.45 -16.75
CA ALA A 109 -37.49 -19.25 -18.04
C ALA A 109 -38.34 -20.46 -18.44
N ALA A 110 -37.83 -21.68 -18.24
CA ALA A 110 -38.55 -22.92 -18.49
C ALA A 110 -39.79 -23.06 -17.59
N ALA A 111 -39.64 -22.78 -16.28
CA ALA A 111 -40.75 -22.83 -15.33
C ALA A 111 -41.83 -21.78 -15.66
N ARG A 112 -41.45 -20.57 -16.07
CA ARG A 112 -42.38 -19.49 -16.42
C ARG A 112 -43.13 -19.80 -17.72
N ALA A 113 -42.43 -20.33 -18.73
CA ALA A 113 -43.04 -20.75 -20.00
C ALA A 113 -44.04 -21.90 -19.80
N ALA A 114 -43.78 -22.81 -18.86
CA ALA A 114 -44.70 -23.89 -18.53
C ALA A 114 -46.02 -23.39 -17.88
N ARG A 115 -45.99 -22.27 -17.14
CA ARG A 115 -47.19 -21.70 -16.49
C ARG A 115 -48.18 -21.04 -17.46
N GLY A 116 -47.74 -20.73 -18.69
CA GLY A 116 -48.59 -20.13 -19.72
C GLY A 116 -49.28 -21.14 -20.65
N ARG A 117 -49.07 -22.46 -20.44
CA ARG A 117 -49.61 -23.51 -21.32
C ARG A 117 -50.90 -24.12 -20.75
N PRO A 118 -51.93 -24.36 -21.58
CA PRO A 118 -53.16 -25.01 -21.15
C PRO A 118 -52.90 -26.42 -20.60
N ALA A 119 -53.66 -26.83 -19.59
CA ALA A 119 -53.43 -28.03 -18.76
C ALA A 119 -53.46 -29.38 -19.50
N LEU A 120 -53.87 -29.40 -20.77
CA LEU A 120 -54.14 -30.61 -21.58
C LEU A 120 -52.89 -31.35 -22.10
N GLN A 121 -51.67 -30.83 -21.88
CA GLN A 121 -50.41 -31.42 -22.41
C GLN A 121 -49.41 -31.84 -21.30
N SER A 122 -49.90 -32.16 -20.11
CA SER A 122 -49.09 -32.33 -18.90
C SER A 122 -48.50 -33.75 -18.69
N GLY A 123 -48.79 -34.72 -19.57
CA GLY A 123 -48.37 -36.13 -19.40
C GLY A 123 -46.96 -36.51 -19.88
N ALA A 124 -46.47 -35.94 -20.99
CA ALA A 124 -45.23 -36.39 -21.65
C ALA A 124 -43.99 -35.50 -21.42
N GLY A 125 -44.10 -34.48 -20.56
CA GLY A 125 -43.25 -33.29 -20.66
C GLY A 125 -41.90 -33.30 -19.94
N ARG A 126 -41.56 -34.27 -19.08
CA ARG A 126 -40.36 -34.15 -18.22
C ARG A 126 -39.05 -34.38 -18.99
N THR A 127 -39.00 -35.41 -19.84
CA THR A 127 -37.85 -35.72 -20.70
C THR A 127 -37.65 -34.65 -21.75
N THR A 128 -38.71 -34.23 -22.43
CA THR A 128 -38.66 -33.14 -23.42
C THR A 128 -38.18 -31.81 -22.81
N ARG A 129 -38.59 -31.49 -21.58
CA ARG A 129 -38.11 -30.30 -20.84
C ARG A 129 -36.64 -30.40 -20.48
N ALA A 130 -36.17 -31.57 -20.04
CA ALA A 130 -34.75 -31.79 -19.74
C ALA A 130 -33.89 -31.64 -21.00
N VAL A 131 -34.35 -32.19 -22.13
CA VAL A 131 -33.69 -32.06 -23.44
C VAL A 131 -33.67 -30.60 -23.90
N THR A 132 -34.78 -29.88 -23.79
CA THR A 132 -34.84 -28.47 -24.21
C THR A 132 -33.96 -27.58 -23.32
N ALA A 133 -33.93 -27.83 -22.00
CA ALA A 133 -33.05 -27.13 -21.08
C ALA A 133 -31.57 -27.40 -21.40
N ALA A 134 -31.21 -28.65 -21.68
CA ALA A 134 -29.85 -29.02 -22.09
C ALA A 134 -29.43 -28.37 -23.41
N ILE A 135 -30.33 -28.32 -24.41
CA ILE A 135 -30.09 -27.63 -25.68
C ILE A 135 -29.88 -26.13 -25.46
N LEU A 136 -30.73 -25.47 -24.66
CA LEU A 136 -30.58 -24.05 -24.34
C LEU A 136 -29.29 -23.77 -23.59
N LEU A 137 -28.88 -24.67 -22.68
CA LEU A 137 -27.61 -24.56 -21.97
C LEU A 137 -26.42 -24.69 -22.93
N GLY A 138 -26.50 -25.65 -23.86
CA GLY A 138 -25.49 -25.85 -24.91
C GLY A 138 -25.40 -24.67 -25.86
N LEU A 139 -26.53 -24.10 -26.28
CA LEU A 139 -26.58 -22.88 -27.11
C LEU A 139 -26.03 -21.67 -26.36
N ALA A 140 -26.33 -21.51 -25.07
CA ALA A 140 -25.78 -20.45 -24.25
C ALA A 140 -24.25 -20.60 -24.09
N LEU A 141 -23.77 -21.82 -23.88
CA LEU A 141 -22.34 -22.11 -23.77
C LEU A 141 -21.61 -21.88 -25.10
N GLY A 142 -22.15 -22.38 -26.20
CA GLY A 142 -21.62 -22.16 -27.55
C GLY A 142 -21.64 -20.68 -27.94
N GLY A 143 -22.74 -19.98 -27.62
CA GLY A 143 -22.85 -18.53 -27.78
C GLY A 143 -21.82 -17.77 -26.96
N ALA A 144 -21.58 -18.17 -25.70
CA ALA A 144 -20.54 -17.56 -24.88
C ALA A 144 -19.12 -17.76 -25.46
N LEU A 145 -18.82 -18.95 -26.00
CA LEU A 145 -17.52 -19.26 -26.61
C LEU A 145 -17.30 -18.54 -27.96
N VAL A 146 -18.36 -18.36 -28.76
CA VAL A 146 -18.28 -17.78 -30.11
C VAL A 146 -18.47 -16.26 -30.12
N LEU A 147 -19.43 -15.77 -29.33
CA LEU A 147 -19.81 -14.36 -29.26
C LEU A 147 -19.02 -13.62 -28.18
N GLY A 148 -18.66 -14.30 -27.08
CA GLY A 148 -17.90 -13.71 -25.96
C GLY A 148 -16.62 -13.00 -26.39
N PRO A 149 -15.73 -13.65 -27.18
CA PRO A 149 -14.52 -13.01 -27.71
C PRO A 149 -14.75 -11.82 -28.64
N ARG A 150 -15.98 -11.62 -29.13
CA ARG A 150 -16.36 -10.54 -30.06
C ARG A 150 -17.11 -9.40 -29.38
N LEU A 151 -17.42 -9.52 -28.09
CA LEU A 151 -18.07 -8.45 -27.33
C LEU A 151 -17.08 -7.30 -27.09
N PRO A 152 -17.57 -6.04 -27.02
CA PRO A 152 -16.76 -4.92 -26.62
C PRO A 152 -16.06 -5.19 -25.27
N GLY A 153 -14.74 -5.07 -25.23
CA GLY A 153 -13.93 -5.37 -24.04
C GLY A 153 -13.41 -6.80 -23.94
N ALA A 154 -13.72 -7.69 -24.89
CA ALA A 154 -13.22 -9.07 -24.89
C ALA A 154 -11.69 -9.17 -25.12
N GLU A 155 -11.09 -8.19 -25.80
CA GLU A 155 -9.63 -8.06 -25.93
C GLU A 155 -8.96 -7.51 -24.65
N SER A 156 -9.76 -7.08 -23.66
CA SER A 156 -9.21 -6.68 -22.36
C SER A 156 -8.84 -7.93 -21.59
N SER A 157 -7.56 -8.32 -21.63
CA SER A 157 -7.01 -9.41 -20.81
C SER A 157 -7.15 -9.18 -19.30
N ALA A 158 -7.56 -7.97 -18.88
CA ALA A 158 -7.82 -7.59 -17.50
C ALA A 158 -9.33 -7.38 -17.25
N ARG A 159 -9.87 -8.06 -16.23
CA ARG A 159 -11.21 -7.81 -15.67
C ARG A 159 -11.35 -6.32 -15.30
N THR A 160 -12.38 -5.66 -15.81
CA THR A 160 -12.70 -4.27 -15.42
C THR A 160 -13.38 -4.23 -14.05
N VAL A 161 -12.81 -3.47 -13.11
CA VAL A 161 -13.34 -3.26 -11.76
C VAL A 161 -13.31 -1.77 -11.45
N TRP A 162 -14.43 -1.17 -11.05
CA TRP A 162 -14.51 0.29 -10.87
C TRP A 162 -13.63 0.84 -9.75
N ARG A 163 -13.36 0.05 -8.71
CA ARG A 163 -12.51 0.48 -7.58
C ARG A 163 -11.03 0.66 -7.94
N THR A 164 -10.58 0.13 -9.08
CA THR A 164 -9.20 0.31 -9.55
C THR A 164 -9.02 1.59 -10.36
N THR A 165 -10.11 2.10 -10.95
CA THR A 165 -10.12 3.36 -11.72
C THR A 165 -10.36 4.59 -10.86
N LEU A 166 -10.73 4.41 -9.59
CA LEU A 166 -10.95 5.49 -8.66
C LEU A 166 -9.64 5.83 -7.92
N GLU A 167 -9.25 7.10 -8.05
CA GLU A 167 -8.22 7.71 -7.21
C GLU A 167 -8.87 8.09 -5.86
N PRO A 168 -8.39 7.55 -4.73
CA PRO A 168 -8.90 7.95 -3.43
C PRO A 168 -8.64 9.45 -3.21
N PRO A 169 -9.52 10.17 -2.51
CA PRO A 169 -9.32 11.59 -2.20
C PRO A 169 -8.21 11.85 -1.17
N PHE A 170 -7.39 10.84 -0.85
CA PHE A 170 -6.37 10.94 0.19
C PHE A 170 -4.99 11.16 -0.45
N ASP A 171 -4.47 12.37 -0.28
CA ASP A 171 -3.15 12.74 -0.76
C ASP A 171 -2.14 12.67 0.39
N VAL A 172 -1.21 11.72 0.30
CA VAL A 172 -0.18 11.49 1.31
C VAL A 172 0.85 12.63 1.34
N THR A 173 1.02 13.36 0.23
CA THR A 173 2.03 14.41 0.09
C THR A 173 1.73 15.66 0.91
N GLN A 174 0.48 15.79 1.39
CA GLN A 174 0.07 16.86 2.30
C GLN A 174 0.65 16.69 3.72
N PHE A 175 1.13 15.49 4.05
CA PHE A 175 1.75 15.21 5.34
C PHE A 175 3.27 15.34 5.26
N PRO A 176 3.93 15.75 6.35
CA PRO A 176 5.39 15.79 6.40
C PRO A 176 6.01 14.44 6.06
N SER A 177 7.06 14.46 5.23
CA SER A 177 7.83 13.26 4.92
C SER A 177 8.38 12.63 6.22
N PRO A 178 8.28 11.29 6.38
CA PRO A 178 8.86 10.60 7.52
C PRO A 178 10.38 10.85 7.64
N LEU A 179 11.05 11.07 6.50
CA LEU A 179 12.50 11.33 6.47
C LEU A 179 12.85 12.67 7.12
N ALA A 180 12.07 13.71 6.82
CA ALA A 180 12.24 15.05 7.41
C ALA A 180 12.04 15.04 8.93
N GLY A 181 11.14 14.16 9.40
CA GLY A 181 10.88 13.96 10.83
C GLY A 181 11.96 13.15 11.55
N TYR A 182 12.83 12.43 10.83
CA TYR A 182 13.74 11.43 11.40
C TYR A 182 14.76 12.01 12.37
N ARG A 183 15.22 13.25 12.12
CA ARG A 183 16.18 13.95 12.98
C ARG A 183 15.71 14.04 14.44
N ARG A 184 14.40 14.05 14.71
CA ARG A 184 13.86 14.08 16.08
C ARG A 184 14.28 12.88 16.92
N PHE A 185 14.75 11.80 16.29
CA PHE A 185 15.14 10.55 16.93
C PHE A 185 16.65 10.32 16.96
N THR A 186 17.47 11.33 16.64
CA THR A 186 18.92 11.23 16.56
C THR A 186 19.61 12.30 17.41
N GLU A 187 20.86 12.02 17.81
CA GLU A 187 21.73 13.01 18.44
C GLU A 187 22.70 13.64 17.43
N PRO A 188 23.09 14.92 17.62
CA PRO A 188 22.67 15.84 18.70
C PRO A 188 21.47 16.71 18.27
N ASN A 189 20.32 16.62 18.95
CA ASN A 189 19.12 17.39 18.59
C ASN A 189 18.48 18.09 19.80
N PRO A 190 18.05 19.37 19.69
CA PRO A 190 17.18 20.02 20.68
C PRO A 190 15.81 19.33 20.90
N ALA A 191 15.32 18.54 19.94
CA ALA A 191 14.13 17.71 20.09
C ALA A 191 14.45 16.46 20.92
N ALA A 192 13.97 16.45 22.17
CA ALA A 192 14.37 15.52 23.21
C ALA A 192 13.83 14.07 23.09
N LEU A 193 13.50 13.56 21.89
CA LEU A 193 12.91 12.21 21.74
C LEU A 193 13.95 11.09 21.63
N PHE A 194 15.23 11.42 21.42
CA PHE A 194 16.31 10.45 21.49
C PHE A 194 16.34 9.76 22.87
N ASP A 195 16.61 8.46 22.88
CA ASP A 195 16.62 7.60 24.06
C ASP A 195 15.29 7.50 24.85
N ARG A 196 14.24 8.18 24.41
CA ARG A 196 12.91 8.06 25.00
C ARG A 196 12.21 6.80 24.50
N PRO A 197 11.45 6.12 25.37
CA PRO A 197 10.57 5.04 24.96
C PRO A 197 9.39 5.62 24.18
N LEU A 198 9.33 5.37 22.87
CA LEU A 198 8.25 5.87 22.02
C LEU A 198 7.11 4.86 21.87
N LEU A 199 7.43 3.57 21.94
CA LEU A 199 6.50 2.45 21.73
C LEU A 199 6.83 1.33 22.72
N ASN A 200 5.81 0.69 23.27
CA ASN A 200 5.96 -0.61 23.91
C ASN A 200 5.56 -1.67 22.88
N VAL A 201 6.50 -2.53 22.50
CA VAL A 201 6.29 -3.54 21.44
C VAL A 201 6.52 -4.93 22.01
N SER A 202 5.55 -5.82 21.83
CA SER A 202 5.61 -7.23 22.22
C SER A 202 5.31 -8.14 21.02
N GLY A 203 5.89 -9.33 21.00
CA GLY A 203 5.72 -10.32 19.92
C GLY A 203 6.82 -10.31 18.86
N LEU A 204 7.53 -9.19 18.66
CA LEU A 204 8.66 -9.14 17.73
C LEU A 204 9.93 -9.78 18.32
N PRO A 205 10.70 -10.57 17.54
CA PRO A 205 12.03 -11.02 17.93
C PRO A 205 12.96 -9.84 18.21
N ALA A 206 13.82 -9.98 19.22
CA ALA A 206 14.75 -8.92 19.62
C ALA A 206 15.67 -8.50 18.46
N GLY A 207 15.81 -7.19 18.29
CA GLY A 207 16.58 -6.57 17.21
C GLY A 207 15.81 -6.39 15.91
N THR A 208 14.55 -6.86 15.82
CA THR A 208 13.73 -6.61 14.62
C THR A 208 13.49 -5.11 14.48
N PRO A 209 13.84 -4.49 13.33
CA PRO A 209 13.61 -3.07 13.12
C PRO A 209 12.12 -2.79 13.00
N VAL A 210 11.67 -1.76 13.72
CA VAL A 210 10.35 -1.17 13.54
C VAL A 210 10.47 -0.13 12.43
N ARG A 211 9.63 -0.25 11.41
CA ARG A 211 9.56 0.63 10.26
C ARG A 211 8.49 1.69 10.50
N ILE A 212 8.86 2.95 10.34
CA ILE A 212 7.93 4.08 10.38
C ILE A 212 7.15 4.15 9.06
N ALA A 213 7.87 4.23 7.95
CA ALA A 213 7.33 4.19 6.59
C ALA A 213 8.44 3.79 5.60
N THR A 214 8.06 3.26 4.46
CA THR A 214 8.94 3.02 3.31
C THR A 214 8.80 4.20 2.35
N LEU A 215 9.93 4.84 2.02
CA LEU A 215 9.97 5.92 1.03
C LEU A 215 10.16 5.31 -0.36
N ASP A 216 9.20 5.49 -1.24
CA ASP A 216 9.17 4.87 -2.56
C ASP A 216 9.25 5.87 -3.72
N THR A 217 9.03 7.15 -3.45
CA THR A 217 8.99 8.19 -4.48
C THR A 217 9.86 9.40 -4.15
N TYR A 218 10.40 10.00 -5.20
CA TYR A 218 11.17 11.24 -5.12
C TYR A 218 10.78 12.14 -6.28
N ASP A 219 10.29 13.34 -5.97
CA ASP A 219 9.81 14.33 -6.94
C ASP A 219 10.88 15.39 -7.28
N GLY A 220 12.10 15.25 -6.76
CA GLY A 220 13.16 16.24 -6.88
C GLY A 220 13.19 17.27 -5.74
N ALA A 221 12.15 17.35 -4.92
CA ALA A 221 12.10 18.19 -3.72
C ALA A 221 12.08 17.34 -2.44
N VAL A 222 11.28 16.27 -2.41
CA VAL A 222 10.98 15.47 -1.22
C VAL A 222 10.94 13.97 -1.55
N TRP A 223 11.46 13.15 -0.63
CA TRP A 223 11.24 11.71 -0.58
C TRP A 223 9.91 11.42 0.12
N GLY A 224 8.95 10.89 -0.63
CA GLY A 224 7.60 10.57 -0.18
C GLY A 224 7.40 9.08 0.07
N ALA A 225 6.34 8.76 0.82
CA ALA A 225 5.84 7.41 1.02
C ALA A 225 4.39 7.34 0.52
N GLY A 226 4.18 7.08 -0.77
CA GLY A 226 2.81 6.87 -1.27
C GLY A 226 2.42 7.44 -2.62
N ALA A 227 3.32 7.64 -3.59
CA ALA A 227 2.81 7.94 -4.93
C ALA A 227 2.20 6.68 -5.56
N PRO A 228 1.06 6.79 -6.26
CA PRO A 228 0.64 5.75 -7.19
C PRO A 228 1.74 5.56 -8.24
N THR A 229 2.04 4.31 -8.60
CA THR A 229 2.86 4.03 -9.78
C THR A 229 2.29 4.82 -10.96
N PRO A 230 3.07 5.70 -11.63
CA PRO A 230 2.52 6.61 -12.63
C PRO A 230 1.82 5.80 -13.73
N THR A 231 0.49 5.95 -13.77
CA THR A 231 -0.32 5.46 -14.87
C THR A 231 -0.28 6.57 -15.92
N ARG A 232 0.13 6.26 -17.15
CA ARG A 232 0.37 7.20 -18.27
C ARG A 232 -0.54 8.44 -18.20
N VAL A 233 0.04 9.60 -17.90
CA VAL A 233 -0.64 10.89 -18.09
C VAL A 233 -0.76 11.11 -19.60
N ARG A 234 -1.99 11.08 -20.12
CA ARG A 234 -2.29 11.53 -21.48
C ARG A 234 -2.19 13.06 -21.47
N SER A 235 -1.12 13.59 -22.06
CA SER A 235 -0.91 15.04 -22.16
C SER A 235 -2.05 15.70 -22.94
N VAL A 236 -2.79 16.61 -22.28
CA VAL A 236 -3.59 17.61 -22.98
C VAL A 236 -2.64 18.71 -23.41
N ARG A 237 -2.31 18.73 -24.69
CA ARG A 237 -1.45 19.73 -25.32
C ARG A 237 -2.19 21.07 -25.36
N ARG A 238 -1.77 22.05 -24.56
CA ARG A 238 -2.03 23.48 -24.87
C ARG A 238 -0.94 23.97 -25.82
N PRO A 239 -1.27 24.63 -26.94
CA PRO A 239 -0.26 25.17 -27.85
C PRO A 239 0.33 26.46 -27.25
N GLY A 240 1.66 26.50 -27.03
CA GLY A 240 2.37 27.78 -26.86
C GLY A 240 3.41 27.94 -25.75
N SER A 241 3.84 26.92 -25.01
CA SER A 241 4.92 27.11 -24.00
C SER A 241 5.94 25.97 -24.01
N VAL A 242 7.20 26.31 -24.26
CA VAL A 242 8.35 25.41 -24.13
C VAL A 242 8.71 25.31 -22.64
N ALA A 243 8.31 24.22 -22.00
CA ALA A 243 8.81 23.83 -20.68
C ALA A 243 9.05 22.31 -20.68
N ALA A 244 10.28 21.92 -20.34
CA ALA A 244 10.68 20.53 -20.15
C ALA A 244 9.99 19.96 -18.92
N THR A 245 9.17 18.92 -19.10
CA THR A 245 8.62 18.15 -17.97
C THR A 245 8.47 16.70 -18.43
N GLY A 246 9.44 15.86 -18.02
CA GLY A 246 9.43 14.43 -18.27
C GLY A 246 8.58 13.71 -17.22
N VAL A 247 7.37 13.30 -17.61
CA VAL A 247 6.54 12.37 -16.84
C VAL A 247 6.88 10.94 -17.27
N ILE A 248 7.17 10.10 -16.29
CA ILE A 248 7.65 8.73 -16.41
C ILE A 248 6.55 7.79 -16.91
N GLY A 249 6.82 7.02 -17.96
CA GLY A 249 6.15 5.74 -18.19
C GLY A 249 6.30 5.21 -19.60
N THR A 250 6.46 3.88 -19.75
CA THR A 250 5.90 3.04 -20.82
C THR A 250 6.24 1.57 -20.57
N GLY A 251 5.36 0.65 -21.00
CA GLY A 251 5.55 -0.79 -20.91
C GLY A 251 6.03 -1.45 -22.20
N SER A 252 6.14 -2.78 -22.17
CA SER A 252 5.99 -3.67 -23.33
C SER A 252 5.64 -5.08 -22.87
N ALA A 253 4.88 -5.77 -23.73
CA ALA A 253 4.34 -7.10 -23.57
C ALA A 253 5.40 -8.22 -23.51
N GLY A 254 5.04 -9.31 -22.81
CA GLY A 254 5.75 -10.60 -22.80
C GLY A 254 5.24 -11.43 -21.62
N GLY A 255 4.45 -12.48 -21.89
CA GLY A 255 3.67 -13.20 -20.89
C GLY A 255 4.50 -13.98 -19.86
N ALA A 256 4.10 -13.82 -18.59
CA ALA A 256 4.22 -14.83 -17.55
C ALA A 256 3.06 -14.56 -16.56
N ALA A 257 2.27 -15.61 -16.28
CA ALA A 257 1.21 -15.55 -15.30
C ALA A 257 1.83 -15.42 -13.91
N ASP A 258 1.67 -14.27 -13.24
CA ASP A 258 2.01 -14.16 -11.82
C ASP A 258 1.20 -13.08 -11.07
N ALA A 259 0.63 -13.55 -9.95
CA ALA A 259 0.19 -12.85 -8.74
C ALA A 259 -0.69 -11.59 -8.85
N ALA A 260 -1.98 -11.76 -8.55
CA ALA A 260 -2.89 -10.79 -7.92
C ALA A 260 -2.57 -9.30 -8.16
N GLY A 261 -2.80 -8.83 -9.39
CA GLY A 261 -2.61 -7.44 -9.80
C GLY A 261 -3.59 -6.48 -9.11
N GLY A 262 -3.11 -5.82 -8.04
CA GLY A 262 -3.47 -4.45 -7.73
C GLY A 262 -2.33 -3.56 -8.19
N SER A 263 -2.55 -2.72 -9.20
CA SER A 263 -1.64 -1.62 -9.55
C SER A 263 -1.30 -0.85 -8.27
N GLY A 264 0.00 -0.66 -8.01
CA GLY A 264 0.55 -0.04 -6.80
C GLY A 264 0.07 1.39 -6.59
N ALA A 265 -1.15 1.54 -6.08
CA ALA A 265 -1.74 2.80 -5.72
C ALA A 265 -1.31 3.17 -4.29
N GLY A 266 -1.18 4.48 -4.04
CA GLY A 266 -0.81 5.05 -2.74
C GLY A 266 -1.70 4.63 -1.57
N ALA A 267 -1.47 5.18 -0.38
CA ALA A 267 -2.17 4.76 0.83
C ALA A 267 -3.71 4.84 0.68
N ARG A 268 -4.41 3.72 0.90
CA ARG A 268 -5.87 3.62 0.77
C ARG A 268 -6.53 3.14 2.05
N ARG A 269 -7.85 3.32 2.16
CA ARG A 269 -8.61 2.69 3.25
C ARG A 269 -8.52 1.17 3.12
N VAL A 270 -8.36 0.49 4.24
CA VAL A 270 -8.22 -0.96 4.35
C VAL A 270 -9.18 -1.49 5.41
N GLY A 271 -9.52 -2.77 5.33
CA GLY A 271 -10.07 -3.49 6.48
C GLY A 271 -8.96 -3.89 7.45
N GLN A 272 -9.35 -4.64 8.49
CA GLN A 272 -8.43 -5.28 9.42
C GLN A 272 -7.51 -6.25 8.69
N GLN A 273 -8.04 -7.02 7.74
CA GLN A 273 -7.24 -7.90 6.89
C GLN A 273 -6.67 -7.14 5.69
N LEU A 274 -5.36 -7.21 5.51
CA LEU A 274 -4.65 -6.63 4.38
C LEU A 274 -4.49 -7.72 3.33
N GLY A 275 -4.98 -7.49 2.11
CA GLY A 275 -4.92 -8.45 1.00
C GLY A 275 -3.51 -8.63 0.44
N VAL A 276 -2.60 -9.15 1.25
CA VAL A 276 -1.19 -9.40 0.92
C VAL A 276 -0.93 -10.89 0.79
N THR A 277 -0.08 -11.24 -0.17
CA THR A 277 0.42 -12.62 -0.33
C THR A 277 1.88 -12.63 0.11
N PRO A 278 2.25 -13.37 1.17
CA PRO A 278 3.64 -13.49 1.58
C PRO A 278 4.45 -14.25 0.52
N ALA A 279 5.75 -13.97 0.45
CA ALA A 279 6.68 -14.76 -0.37
C ALA A 279 6.75 -16.22 0.14
N ALA A 280 7.10 -17.15 -0.75
CA ALA A 280 7.16 -18.58 -0.41
C ALA A 280 8.15 -18.90 0.72
N ASP A 281 9.18 -18.08 0.91
CA ASP A 281 10.22 -18.21 1.95
C ASP A 281 9.97 -17.33 3.19
N ALA A 282 8.79 -16.71 3.31
CA ALA A 282 8.45 -15.87 4.44
C ALA A 282 8.42 -16.66 5.77
N SER A 283 8.67 -15.98 6.89
CA SER A 283 8.51 -16.58 8.21
C SER A 283 7.07 -17.03 8.45
N THR A 284 6.85 -17.83 9.49
CA THR A 284 5.49 -17.92 10.06
C THR A 284 5.02 -16.53 10.48
N PRO A 285 3.72 -16.22 10.31
CA PRO A 285 3.18 -14.93 10.71
C PRO A 285 3.27 -14.78 12.24
N VAL A 286 3.72 -13.62 12.70
CA VAL A 286 3.91 -13.32 14.13
C VAL A 286 2.93 -12.22 14.54
N PRO A 287 2.10 -12.42 15.59
CA PRO A 287 1.29 -11.37 16.16
C PRO A 287 2.15 -10.40 16.95
N VAL A 288 1.94 -9.11 16.74
CA VAL A 288 2.67 -8.03 17.39
C VAL A 288 1.68 -7.08 18.03
N THR A 289 1.91 -6.72 19.29
CA THR A 289 1.12 -5.70 19.99
C THR A 289 1.99 -4.48 20.21
N VAL A 290 1.44 -3.30 19.94
CA VAL A 290 2.07 -2.01 20.16
C VAL A 290 1.17 -1.13 21.01
N THR A 291 1.73 -0.56 22.07
CA THR A 291 1.05 0.40 22.94
C THR A 291 1.85 1.68 23.04
N ILE A 292 1.16 2.82 23.09
CA ILE A 292 1.77 4.15 23.12
C ILE A 292 1.88 4.64 24.57
N PRO A 293 3.10 4.80 25.11
CA PRO A 293 3.28 5.37 26.45
C PRO A 293 3.06 6.88 26.48
N GLU A 294 2.97 7.46 27.68
CA GLU A 294 2.98 8.92 27.86
C GLU A 294 4.25 9.54 27.27
N GLY A 295 4.06 10.64 26.51
CA GLY A 295 5.15 11.28 25.77
C GLY A 295 5.79 10.38 24.69
N GLY A 296 5.08 9.31 24.28
CA GLY A 296 5.53 8.34 23.29
C GLY A 296 5.40 8.83 21.85
N TRP A 297 5.16 7.89 20.93
CA TRP A 297 5.03 8.17 19.50
C TRP A 297 3.93 9.19 19.20
N GLN A 298 4.29 10.24 18.47
CA GLN A 298 3.41 11.32 18.03
C GLN A 298 3.76 11.68 16.58
N ASP A 299 3.20 10.91 15.66
CA ASP A 299 3.31 11.14 14.23
C ASP A 299 2.09 10.57 13.52
N VAL A 300 1.85 11.03 12.30
CA VAL A 300 0.80 10.48 11.43
C VAL A 300 1.20 9.11 10.88
N TRP A 301 2.49 8.80 10.81
CA TRP A 301 2.95 7.49 10.33
C TRP A 301 2.70 6.40 11.37
N LEU A 302 2.19 5.25 10.92
CA LEU A 302 1.90 4.10 11.77
C LEU A 302 3.11 3.13 11.79
N PRO A 303 3.82 2.99 12.93
CA PRO A 303 4.97 2.09 13.01
C PRO A 303 4.57 0.62 12.86
N THR A 304 5.27 -0.12 12.01
CA THR A 304 5.00 -1.55 11.73
C THR A 304 6.30 -2.33 11.59
N ALA A 305 6.23 -3.63 11.32
CA ALA A 305 7.39 -4.44 10.98
C ALA A 305 7.03 -5.47 9.91
N GLY A 306 8.02 -5.89 9.11
CA GLY A 306 7.83 -6.93 8.11
C GLY A 306 6.82 -6.59 7.01
N LEU A 307 6.20 -7.62 6.44
CA LEU A 307 5.02 -7.53 5.59
C LEU A 307 3.78 -7.73 6.47
N VAL A 308 2.93 -6.72 6.56
CA VAL A 308 1.77 -6.75 7.46
C VAL A 308 0.56 -7.34 6.73
N SER A 309 -0.07 -8.34 7.33
CA SER A 309 -1.28 -8.99 6.78
C SER A 309 -2.55 -8.67 7.55
N GLU A 310 -2.44 -8.16 8.77
CA GLU A 310 -3.59 -7.79 9.57
C GLU A 310 -3.23 -6.63 10.50
N ILE A 311 -4.17 -5.70 10.73
CA ILE A 311 -4.05 -4.60 11.69
C ILE A 311 -5.39 -4.43 12.42
N ARG A 312 -5.35 -4.35 13.75
CA ARG A 312 -6.53 -4.09 14.59
C ARG A 312 -6.19 -3.07 15.66
N PHE A 313 -7.04 -2.07 15.84
CA PHE A 313 -6.91 -1.12 16.95
C PHE A 313 -7.71 -1.61 18.16
N ALA A 314 -7.25 -1.26 19.35
CA ALA A 314 -7.91 -1.58 20.61
C ALA A 314 -8.21 -0.30 21.41
N GLY A 315 -9.15 -0.42 22.35
CA GLY A 315 -9.54 0.69 23.23
C GLY A 315 -10.65 1.59 22.66
N PRO A 316 -10.98 2.70 23.37
CA PRO A 316 -12.14 3.53 23.05
C PRO A 316 -12.10 4.19 21.67
N ARG A 317 -10.89 4.50 21.16
CA ARG A 317 -10.68 5.12 19.84
C ARG A 317 -10.58 4.11 18.70
N ALA A 318 -10.63 2.80 18.96
CA ALA A 318 -10.33 1.76 17.99
C ALA A 318 -11.07 1.92 16.65
N GLN A 319 -12.38 2.18 16.70
CA GLN A 319 -13.19 2.32 15.50
C GLN A 319 -12.81 3.58 14.69
N GLY A 320 -12.59 4.71 15.36
CA GLY A 320 -12.17 5.94 14.69
C GLY A 320 -10.79 5.82 14.04
N LEU A 321 -9.84 5.19 14.76
CA LEU A 321 -8.49 4.93 14.22
C LEU A 321 -8.53 3.98 13.02
N HIS A 322 -9.38 2.95 13.08
CA HIS A 322 -9.57 2.02 11.96
C HIS A 322 -10.16 2.74 10.72
N ASP A 323 -11.16 3.59 10.91
CA ASP A 323 -11.81 4.30 9.80
C ASP A 323 -10.88 5.32 9.13
N GLU A 324 -9.96 5.91 9.89
CA GLU A 324 -8.99 6.88 9.39
C GLU A 324 -7.71 6.27 8.83
N LEU A 325 -7.39 5.02 9.17
CA LEU A 325 -6.18 4.36 8.67
C LEU A 325 -6.17 4.35 7.13
N ARG A 326 -5.04 4.79 6.58
CA ARG A 326 -4.70 4.61 5.18
C ARG A 326 -3.43 3.78 5.10
N PHE A 327 -3.45 2.71 4.33
CA PHE A 327 -2.34 1.76 4.25
C PHE A 327 -1.93 1.54 2.80
N ASN A 328 -0.63 1.63 2.54
CA ASN A 328 -0.01 1.23 1.29
C ASN A 328 0.46 -0.22 1.44
N VAL A 329 -0.31 -1.15 0.89
CA VAL A 329 -0.02 -2.59 0.95
C VAL A 329 1.25 -2.98 0.19
N ALA A 330 1.62 -2.24 -0.86
CA ALA A 330 2.82 -2.52 -1.65
C ALA A 330 4.10 -2.22 -0.86
N THR A 331 4.08 -1.19 -0.02
CA THR A 331 5.24 -0.77 0.79
C THR A 331 5.12 -1.12 2.27
N SER A 332 3.98 -1.69 2.69
CA SER A 332 3.63 -1.97 4.07
C SER A 332 3.79 -0.75 4.99
N SER A 333 3.27 0.39 4.54
CA SER A 333 3.34 1.67 5.27
C SER A 333 1.93 2.16 5.59
N GLY A 334 1.68 2.51 6.85
CA GLY A 334 0.41 3.07 7.29
C GLY A 334 0.52 4.54 7.65
N ILE A 335 -0.55 5.29 7.43
CA ILE A 335 -0.71 6.67 7.86
C ILE A 335 -2.09 6.86 8.49
N LEU A 336 -2.10 7.63 9.57
CA LEU A 336 -3.20 7.84 10.49
C LEU A 336 -3.28 9.34 10.82
N PRO A 337 -4.11 10.11 10.09
CA PRO A 337 -4.19 11.57 10.25
C PRO A 337 -4.51 12.05 11.67
N SER A 338 -5.39 11.36 12.40
CA SER A 338 -5.70 11.67 13.81
C SER A 338 -4.56 11.41 14.78
N GLN A 339 -3.49 10.73 14.34
CA GLN A 339 -2.34 10.31 15.15
C GLN A 339 -2.73 9.38 16.31
N LEU A 340 -1.76 8.60 16.75
CA LEU A 340 -1.89 7.83 17.97
C LEU A 340 -1.68 8.75 19.17
N LEU A 341 -2.46 8.53 20.22
CA LEU A 341 -2.34 9.21 21.51
C LEU A 341 -1.82 8.25 22.58
N PRO A 342 -1.27 8.76 23.70
CA PRO A 342 -0.94 7.93 24.85
C PRO A 342 -2.11 7.06 25.29
N GLY A 343 -1.84 5.79 25.55
CA GLY A 343 -2.85 4.78 25.90
C GLY A 343 -3.49 4.07 24.71
N ASP A 344 -3.35 4.57 23.49
CA ASP A 344 -3.77 3.82 22.30
C ASP A 344 -2.93 2.56 22.13
N SER A 345 -3.57 1.52 21.60
CA SER A 345 -2.93 0.24 21.32
C SER A 345 -3.43 -0.31 19.99
N TYR A 346 -2.54 -0.99 19.27
CA TYR A 346 -2.89 -1.72 18.07
C TYR A 346 -2.12 -3.03 18.00
N GLU A 347 -2.72 -4.01 17.35
CA GLU A 347 -2.12 -5.29 17.04
C GLU A 347 -1.95 -5.40 15.53
N PHE A 348 -0.86 -6.02 15.10
CA PHE A 348 -0.69 -6.38 13.71
C PHE A 348 -0.05 -7.75 13.57
N THR A 349 -0.41 -8.46 12.50
CA THR A 349 0.23 -9.73 12.14
C THR A 349 1.24 -9.48 11.04
N ALA A 350 2.48 -9.91 11.25
CA ALA A 350 3.56 -9.66 10.30
C ALA A 350 4.32 -10.92 9.89
N TYR A 351 4.63 -10.99 8.60
CA TYR A 351 5.64 -11.88 8.04
C TYR A 351 6.99 -11.17 8.09
N LEU A 352 7.94 -11.73 8.81
CA LEU A 352 9.26 -11.13 8.97
C LEU A 352 10.17 -11.67 7.87
N PRO A 353 10.81 -10.81 7.06
CA PRO A 353 11.79 -11.27 6.10
C PRO A 353 12.97 -11.89 6.85
N ARG A 354 13.56 -12.95 6.28
CA ARG A 354 14.83 -13.48 6.79
C ARG A 354 15.88 -12.37 6.70
N VAL A 355 16.42 -11.97 7.84
CA VAL A 355 17.52 -11.00 7.94
C VAL A 355 18.78 -11.79 8.22
N ASP A 356 19.62 -11.92 7.20
CA ASP A 356 20.94 -12.53 7.35
C ASP A 356 21.84 -11.60 8.19
N SER A 357 22.78 -12.19 8.95
CA SER A 357 23.71 -11.43 9.80
C SER A 357 24.74 -10.63 9.00
N GLU A 358 24.96 -11.01 7.74
CA GLU A 358 25.91 -10.40 6.83
C GLU A 358 25.19 -9.82 5.61
N LEU A 359 25.76 -8.75 5.05
CA LEU A 359 25.29 -8.22 3.76
C LEU A 359 25.54 -9.27 2.68
N PRO A 360 24.57 -9.51 1.79
CA PRO A 360 24.77 -10.49 0.74
C PRO A 360 25.91 -10.05 -0.18
N ALA A 361 26.73 -11.01 -0.64
CA ALA A 361 27.85 -10.73 -1.53
C ALA A 361 27.37 -10.22 -2.92
N GLN A 362 26.16 -10.58 -3.31
CA GLN A 362 25.49 -10.21 -4.56
C GLN A 362 24.01 -9.96 -4.29
N LEU A 363 23.39 -9.02 -5.03
CA LEU A 363 21.97 -8.73 -4.91
C LEU A 363 21.32 -8.89 -6.29
N ALA A 364 20.23 -9.65 -6.37
CA ALA A 364 19.41 -9.69 -7.57
C ALA A 364 18.73 -8.32 -7.74
N LEU A 365 19.08 -7.60 -8.81
CA LEU A 365 18.59 -6.25 -9.08
C LEU A 365 17.45 -6.31 -10.09
N ALA A 366 16.44 -5.45 -9.89
CA ALA A 366 15.43 -5.22 -10.91
C ALA A 366 16.00 -4.26 -11.96
N THR A 367 16.09 -4.69 -13.21
CA THR A 367 16.49 -3.81 -14.32
C THR A 367 15.30 -2.92 -14.68
N ALA A 368 15.42 -1.62 -14.41
CA ALA A 368 14.46 -0.63 -14.89
C ALA A 368 15.19 0.50 -15.63
N PRO A 369 14.70 0.93 -16.80
CA PRO A 369 15.26 2.10 -17.46
C PRO A 369 15.09 3.31 -16.55
N SER A 370 16.17 4.03 -16.33
CA SER A 370 16.21 5.24 -15.51
C SER A 370 16.41 6.44 -16.44
N ASP A 371 15.45 7.36 -16.48
CA ASP A 371 15.72 8.67 -17.06
C ASP A 371 16.66 9.42 -16.11
N THR A 372 17.91 9.53 -16.55
CA THR A 372 19.08 9.78 -15.69
C THR A 372 19.70 11.15 -15.91
N GLN A 373 19.14 11.95 -16.82
CA GLN A 373 19.72 13.25 -17.17
C GLN A 373 19.75 14.22 -15.97
N SER A 374 18.75 14.18 -15.08
CA SER A 374 18.69 15.04 -13.89
C SER A 374 19.67 14.66 -12.78
N LEU A 375 20.25 13.45 -12.83
CA LEU A 375 21.20 12.93 -11.84
C LEU A 375 22.64 12.90 -12.35
N ALA A 376 22.91 13.37 -13.57
CA ALA A 376 24.26 13.35 -14.17
C ALA A 376 25.31 14.09 -13.34
N PHE A 377 24.91 15.06 -12.50
CA PHE A 377 25.82 15.75 -11.59
C PHE A 377 26.47 14.81 -10.55
N MET A 378 25.89 13.62 -10.31
CA MET A 378 26.43 12.63 -9.38
C MET A 378 27.50 11.76 -10.02
N ASP A 379 27.56 11.65 -11.36
CA ASP A 379 28.37 10.65 -12.06
C ASP A 379 29.85 10.74 -11.69
N ALA A 380 30.43 11.95 -11.70
CA ALA A 380 31.82 12.17 -11.31
C ALA A 380 32.12 11.74 -9.86
N ARG A 381 31.18 11.91 -8.93
CA ARG A 381 31.33 11.47 -7.53
C ARG A 381 31.10 9.98 -7.38
N ILE A 382 30.17 9.40 -8.13
CA ILE A 382 29.95 7.95 -8.19
C ILE A 382 31.23 7.27 -8.68
N ASP A 383 31.82 7.74 -9.77
CA ASP A 383 33.07 7.19 -10.31
C ASP A 383 34.23 7.32 -9.30
N GLN A 384 34.33 8.47 -8.63
CA GLN A 384 35.33 8.69 -7.59
C GLN A 384 35.15 7.76 -6.38
N TRP A 385 33.92 7.60 -5.86
CA TRP A 385 33.66 6.89 -4.61
C TRP A 385 33.50 5.39 -4.80
N ALA A 386 33.00 4.94 -5.95
CA ALA A 386 32.92 3.53 -6.30
C ALA A 386 34.29 2.93 -6.66
N GLY A 387 35.26 3.77 -7.05
CA GLY A 387 36.60 3.33 -7.41
C GLY A 387 36.59 2.45 -8.65
N ARG A 388 37.18 1.24 -8.54
CA ARG A 388 37.31 0.30 -9.67
C ARG A 388 36.21 -0.76 -9.74
N GLU A 389 35.20 -0.67 -8.87
CA GLU A 389 34.11 -1.64 -8.84
C GLU A 389 33.25 -1.54 -10.11
N SER A 390 32.96 -2.68 -10.75
CA SER A 390 32.09 -2.75 -11.93
C SER A 390 30.68 -3.24 -11.61
N ASP A 391 30.55 -4.14 -10.63
CA ASP A 391 29.28 -4.66 -10.15
C ASP A 391 28.44 -3.57 -9.47
N PRO A 392 27.18 -3.33 -9.88
CA PRO A 392 26.35 -2.29 -9.28
C PRO A 392 26.24 -2.37 -7.76
N TRP A 393 26.08 -3.58 -7.20
CA TRP A 393 25.93 -3.74 -5.75
C TRP A 393 27.22 -3.41 -5.01
N ARG A 394 28.37 -3.84 -5.54
CA ARG A 394 29.69 -3.43 -5.03
C ARG A 394 29.91 -1.92 -5.10
N LYS A 395 29.48 -1.25 -6.18
CA LYS A 395 29.53 0.22 -6.29
C LYS A 395 28.75 0.88 -5.15
N VAL A 396 27.53 0.42 -4.86
CA VAL A 396 26.72 0.95 -3.75
C VAL A 396 27.42 0.75 -2.40
N LEU A 397 28.00 -0.43 -2.15
CA LEU A 397 28.73 -0.71 -0.91
C LEU A 397 29.96 0.21 -0.75
N ALA A 398 30.71 0.45 -1.83
CA ALA A 398 31.85 1.36 -1.83
C ALA A 398 31.42 2.82 -1.53
N ILE A 399 30.37 3.29 -2.20
CA ILE A 399 29.77 4.61 -1.95
C ILE A 399 29.33 4.75 -0.49
N ALA A 400 28.62 3.75 0.04
CA ALA A 400 28.18 3.75 1.44
C ALA A 400 29.36 3.77 2.42
N ALA A 401 30.46 3.09 2.09
CA ALA A 401 31.68 3.10 2.89
C ALA A 401 32.32 4.50 2.93
N VAL A 402 32.38 5.22 1.80
CA VAL A 402 32.88 6.59 1.74
C VAL A 402 32.01 7.54 2.55
N LEU A 403 30.69 7.51 2.33
CA LEU A 403 29.73 8.34 3.06
C LEU A 403 29.86 8.15 4.58
N ARG A 404 30.02 6.90 5.04
CA ARG A 404 30.21 6.56 6.45
C ARG A 404 31.59 6.93 7.00
N GLY A 405 32.65 6.75 6.22
CA GLY A 405 34.03 6.90 6.67
C GLY A 405 34.57 8.33 6.64
N THR A 406 34.11 9.12 5.66
CA THR A 406 34.59 10.49 5.42
C THR A 406 33.58 11.57 5.79
N GLY A 407 32.31 11.20 5.93
CA GLY A 407 31.23 12.10 6.29
C GLY A 407 31.26 12.55 7.74
N ALA A 408 30.89 13.80 7.98
CA ALA A 408 30.55 14.36 9.28
C ALA A 408 29.02 14.52 9.42
N TYR A 409 28.53 14.38 10.65
CA TYR A 409 27.11 14.61 10.97
C TYR A 409 26.88 16.02 11.51
N THR A 410 25.84 16.69 11.02
CA THR A 410 25.36 17.99 11.51
C THR A 410 23.89 18.22 11.14
N ASP A 411 23.09 18.70 12.09
CA ASP A 411 21.70 19.17 11.89
C ASP A 411 21.63 20.71 11.79
N GLY A 412 22.78 21.38 11.70
CA GLY A 412 22.92 22.81 11.96
C GLY A 412 23.37 23.09 13.39
N GLY A 413 23.67 24.35 13.68
CA GLY A 413 24.09 24.80 15.02
C GLY A 413 23.19 25.91 15.57
N PRO A 414 23.50 26.47 16.74
CA PRO A 414 22.86 27.68 17.25
C PRO A 414 22.95 28.83 16.24
N PRO A 415 22.13 29.91 16.40
CA PRO A 415 22.27 31.10 15.56
C PRO A 415 23.73 31.55 15.44
N ASN A 416 24.16 31.89 14.22
CA ASN A 416 25.54 32.27 13.86
C ASN A 416 26.62 31.16 13.93
N ASP A 417 26.26 29.89 14.14
CA ASP A 417 27.20 28.76 14.01
C ASP A 417 27.51 28.46 12.53
N PHE A 418 28.78 28.18 12.20
CA PHE A 418 29.21 27.80 10.85
C PHE A 418 28.50 26.52 10.36
N GLN A 419 28.06 25.65 11.28
CA GLN A 419 27.29 24.46 10.95
C GLN A 419 25.95 24.78 10.26
N ASN A 420 25.43 26.01 10.40
CA ASN A 420 24.22 26.46 9.70
C ASN A 420 24.39 26.58 8.17
N ALA A 421 25.63 26.54 7.67
CA ALA A 421 25.88 26.43 6.23
C ALA A 421 25.46 25.07 5.64
N PHE A 422 25.28 24.06 6.50
CA PHE A 422 24.78 22.72 6.16
C PHE A 422 23.29 22.64 6.43
N LEU A 423 22.52 23.16 5.48
CA LEU A 423 21.08 23.27 5.66
C LEU A 423 20.41 21.88 5.53
N PRO A 424 19.58 21.45 6.50
CA PRO A 424 18.93 20.12 6.47
C PRO A 424 17.91 20.01 5.33
N GLY A 425 17.60 18.81 4.88
CA GLY A 425 16.67 18.59 3.77
C GLY A 425 17.31 17.90 2.58
N HIS A 426 16.46 17.36 1.71
CA HIS A 426 16.84 16.43 0.65
C HIS A 426 16.31 16.81 -0.74
N SER A 427 16.07 18.10 -0.98
CA SER A 427 15.77 18.57 -2.34
C SER A 427 16.98 18.40 -3.25
N LEU A 428 16.76 18.31 -4.56
CA LEU A 428 17.81 18.09 -5.56
C LEU A 428 18.90 19.16 -5.47
N ALA A 429 18.53 20.41 -5.21
CA ALA A 429 19.49 21.49 -4.98
C ALA A 429 20.34 21.27 -3.72
N ARG A 430 19.75 20.80 -2.61
CA ARG A 430 20.46 20.50 -1.35
C ARG A 430 21.37 19.29 -1.50
N VAL A 431 20.88 18.22 -2.13
CA VAL A 431 21.68 17.03 -2.45
C VAL A 431 22.83 17.39 -3.39
N THR A 432 22.60 18.23 -4.40
CA THR A 432 23.66 18.72 -5.31
C THR A 432 24.75 19.46 -4.54
N ARG A 433 24.36 20.37 -3.63
CA ARG A 433 25.31 21.10 -2.77
C ARG A 433 26.09 20.15 -1.86
N PHE A 434 25.41 19.19 -1.22
CA PHE A 434 26.01 18.19 -0.34
C PHE A 434 27.05 17.33 -1.09
N VAL A 435 26.70 16.79 -2.26
CA VAL A 435 27.58 15.95 -3.09
C VAL A 435 28.78 16.72 -3.64
N LYS A 436 28.59 18.01 -3.97
CA LYS A 436 29.66 18.88 -4.48
C LYS A 436 30.52 19.51 -3.38
N ALA A 437 30.15 19.38 -2.11
CA ALA A 437 30.90 19.98 -1.01
C ALA A 437 32.33 19.38 -0.92
N PRO A 438 33.36 20.18 -0.60
CA PRO A 438 34.71 19.68 -0.35
C PRO A 438 34.76 18.72 0.85
N GLN A 439 33.96 19.00 1.89
CA GLN A 439 33.76 18.15 3.05
C GLN A 439 32.30 17.68 3.06
N LEU A 440 32.12 16.35 3.14
CA LEU A 440 30.80 15.75 3.35
C LEU A 440 30.35 16.03 4.78
N ALA A 441 29.40 16.94 4.95
CA ALA A 441 28.78 17.20 6.25
C ALA A 441 27.29 17.46 6.06
N GLY A 442 26.47 16.77 6.86
CA GLY A 442 25.02 16.78 6.69
C GLY A 442 24.29 15.93 7.72
N ASN A 443 22.99 15.78 7.56
CA ASN A 443 22.14 14.95 8.43
C ASN A 443 21.63 13.70 7.72
N ASP A 444 20.85 12.88 8.44
CA ASP A 444 20.39 11.58 7.94
C ASP A 444 19.60 11.71 6.63
N GLU A 445 18.87 12.82 6.42
CA GLU A 445 18.13 13.07 5.18
C GLU A 445 19.07 13.16 3.97
N GLN A 446 20.17 13.89 4.10
CA GLN A 446 21.13 14.09 3.02
C GLN A 446 21.90 12.82 2.70
N TYR A 447 22.37 12.10 3.72
CA TYR A 447 23.05 10.83 3.53
C TYR A 447 22.12 9.76 2.93
N ALA A 448 20.90 9.61 3.45
CA ALA A 448 19.94 8.62 2.97
C ALA A 448 19.50 8.91 1.53
N ALA A 449 19.12 10.17 1.24
CA ALA A 449 18.71 10.58 -0.09
C ALA A 449 19.83 10.43 -1.12
N THR A 450 21.06 10.82 -0.77
CA THR A 450 22.22 10.69 -1.66
C THR A 450 22.50 9.23 -1.98
N LEU A 451 22.53 8.35 -0.96
CA LEU A 451 22.77 6.93 -1.17
C LEU A 451 21.65 6.30 -2.01
N ALA A 452 20.39 6.65 -1.78
CA ALA A 452 19.26 6.15 -2.55
C ALA A 452 19.33 6.58 -4.03
N LEU A 453 19.61 7.85 -4.31
CA LEU A 453 19.73 8.39 -5.66
C LEU A 453 20.93 7.79 -6.41
N MET A 454 22.09 7.68 -5.75
CA MET A 454 23.26 7.04 -6.35
C MET A 454 23.02 5.55 -6.61
N SER A 455 22.34 4.84 -5.70
CA SER A 455 21.96 3.43 -5.90
C SER A 455 21.05 3.28 -7.12
N ALA A 456 20.03 4.14 -7.24
CA ALA A 456 19.17 4.17 -8.41
C ALA A 456 19.95 4.48 -9.70
N ARG A 457 20.91 5.41 -9.65
CA ARG A 457 21.74 5.81 -10.80
C ARG A 457 22.67 4.70 -11.29
N VAL A 458 23.23 3.89 -10.39
CA VAL A 458 24.08 2.74 -10.76
C VAL A 458 23.27 1.49 -11.15
N GLY A 459 21.94 1.57 -11.17
CA GLY A 459 21.05 0.44 -11.50
C GLY A 459 20.75 -0.49 -10.33
N CYS A 460 21.18 -0.13 -9.11
CA CYS A 460 20.80 -0.81 -7.88
C CYS A 460 19.44 -0.32 -7.38
N ARG A 461 18.36 -0.78 -8.02
CA ARG A 461 17.02 -0.72 -7.43
C ARG A 461 16.63 -2.10 -6.92
N ARG A 462 16.22 -2.16 -5.67
CA ARG A 462 15.68 -3.39 -5.07
C ARG A 462 14.32 -3.67 -5.72
N GLY A 463 14.15 -4.86 -6.30
CA GLY A 463 12.83 -5.35 -6.69
C GLY A 463 11.90 -5.45 -5.48
N GLY A 464 10.59 -5.32 -5.70
CA GLY A 464 9.55 -5.34 -4.67
C GLY A 464 9.66 -6.52 -3.70
N ALA A 465 9.08 -6.33 -2.52
CA ALA A 465 9.08 -7.20 -1.34
C ALA A 465 10.41 -7.23 -0.53
N GLY A 466 10.23 -7.01 0.77
CA GLY A 466 11.26 -6.56 1.69
C GLY A 466 12.46 -7.49 1.87
N ARG A 467 13.66 -6.91 1.80
CA ARG A 467 14.78 -7.22 2.70
C ARG A 467 15.51 -5.90 2.89
N VAL A 468 15.42 -5.38 4.11
CA VAL A 468 16.19 -4.24 4.60
C VAL A 468 17.53 -4.82 5.08
N PRO A 469 18.67 -4.46 4.49
CA PRO A 469 19.97 -4.76 5.07
C PRO A 469 20.18 -3.86 6.30
N ARG A 470 20.67 -4.44 7.41
CA ARG A 470 20.95 -3.68 8.63
C ARG A 470 22.07 -2.66 8.42
N GLY A 471 21.77 -1.41 8.74
CA GLY A 471 22.71 -0.48 9.37
C GLY A 471 22.70 -0.69 10.87
N VAL A 472 23.89 -0.70 11.49
CA VAL A 472 24.14 -1.02 12.90
C VAL A 472 23.36 -0.10 13.85
N GLY A 473 22.58 -0.72 14.75
CA GLY A 473 21.80 -0.07 15.79
C GLY A 473 21.41 -1.05 16.90
N ARG A 474 22.35 -1.39 17.79
CA ARG A 474 22.04 -2.12 19.03
C ARG A 474 21.41 -1.13 20.00
N HIS A 475 20.19 -1.40 20.46
CA HIS A 475 19.72 -1.34 21.86
C HIS A 475 18.19 -1.58 21.88
N GLN A 476 17.77 -2.85 21.79
CA GLN A 476 16.46 -3.28 22.30
C GLN A 476 16.73 -4.17 23.50
N ARG A 477 16.33 -3.73 24.70
CA ARG A 477 16.02 -4.64 25.82
C ARG A 477 14.51 -4.89 25.75
N ALA A 478 14.10 -6.13 25.95
CA ALA A 478 12.69 -6.55 25.87
C ALA A 478 11.75 -5.56 26.59
N GLY A 479 10.64 -5.18 25.94
CA GLY A 479 9.55 -4.41 26.54
C GLY A 479 9.43 -2.93 26.16
N ARG A 480 10.47 -2.26 25.62
CA ARG A 480 10.39 -0.85 25.16
C ARG A 480 11.22 -0.63 23.90
N ALA A 481 10.59 -0.19 22.81
CA ALA A 481 11.30 0.24 21.61
C ALA A 481 11.74 1.70 21.81
N ARG A 482 13.06 1.88 21.93
CA ARG A 482 13.72 3.18 21.81
C ARG A 482 14.16 3.35 20.37
N VAL A 483 13.91 4.51 19.79
CA VAL A 483 14.54 4.86 18.51
C VAL A 483 15.87 5.50 18.87
N GLY A 484 16.95 4.75 18.64
CA GLY A 484 18.31 5.24 18.77
C GLY A 484 19.12 4.74 17.59
N ALA A 485 19.71 5.65 16.81
CA ALA A 485 20.79 5.26 15.94
C ALA A 485 21.89 4.65 16.82
N GLY A 486 22.34 3.44 16.50
CA GLY A 486 23.50 2.88 17.19
C GLY A 486 24.61 3.91 17.15
N ALA A 487 25.23 4.16 18.29
CA ALA A 487 26.43 4.95 18.42
C ALA A 487 27.61 4.25 17.72
N ALA A 488 27.53 4.05 16.40
CA ALA A 488 28.71 3.93 15.57
C ALA A 488 29.34 5.31 15.60
N ARG A 489 30.32 5.52 16.49
CA ARG A 489 31.13 6.75 16.70
C ARG A 489 31.03 7.70 15.49
N ARG A 490 29.99 8.54 15.45
CA ARG A 490 29.81 9.49 14.36
C ARG A 490 30.83 10.58 14.63
N ARG A 491 31.78 10.77 13.70
CA ARG A 491 32.74 11.87 13.81
C ARG A 491 31.95 13.17 13.75
N ARG A 492 31.79 13.82 14.90
CA ARG A 492 31.21 15.16 15.00
C ARG A 492 32.04 16.09 14.11
N MET A 493 31.37 17.03 13.45
CA MET A 493 32.10 18.13 12.84
C MET A 493 32.88 18.87 13.95
N ALA A 494 34.21 18.85 13.87
CA ALA A 494 35.06 19.47 14.87
C ALA A 494 34.82 21.00 14.85
N ARG A 495 34.82 21.63 16.03
CA ARG A 495 34.81 23.09 16.12
C ARG A 495 36.19 23.59 15.68
N HIS A 496 36.22 24.32 14.56
CA HIS A 496 37.39 24.97 13.92
C HIS A 496 38.44 24.08 13.20
N PRO A 497 39.00 24.57 12.08
CA PRO A 497 40.25 24.03 11.54
C PRO A 497 41.41 24.37 12.50
N PRO A 498 42.50 23.57 12.56
CA PRO A 498 43.65 23.94 13.37
C PRO A 498 44.21 25.29 12.91
N ASP A 499 44.42 26.19 13.87
CA ASP A 499 44.98 27.52 13.67
C ASP A 499 46.28 27.46 12.85
N ALA A 500 46.18 27.82 11.57
CA ALA A 500 47.33 28.21 10.77
C ALA A 500 47.72 29.65 11.13
N ALA A 501 48.17 29.88 12.36
CA ALA A 501 48.71 31.17 12.77
C ALA A 501 49.63 31.04 13.99
N ARG A 502 50.89 30.68 13.75
CA ARG A 502 52.06 31.16 14.51
C ARG A 502 53.34 30.74 13.79
N ALA A 503 53.70 31.52 12.79
CA ALA A 503 55.08 31.67 12.36
C ALA A 503 55.28 33.15 12.00
N ARG A 504 55.83 33.91 12.94
CA ARG A 504 56.61 35.13 12.73
C ARG A 504 57.53 35.33 13.94
N PRO A 505 58.68 36.01 13.78
CA PRO A 505 59.44 36.24 12.55
C PRO A 505 60.39 35.08 12.21
#